data_AF-A0A1H9SGP1-F1
#
_entry.id   AF-A0A1H9SGP1-F1
#
_cell.length_a   1.000
_cell.length_b   1.000
_cell.length_c   1.000
_cell.angle_alpha   90.00
_cell.angle_beta   90.00
_cell.angle_gamma   90.00
#
_symmetry.space_group_name_H-M   'P 1'
#
loop_
_entity.id
_entity.type
_entity.pdbx_description
1 polymer ?
#
loop_
_entity_poly.entity_id
_entity_poly.type
_entity_poly.pdbx_seq_one_letter_code
_entity_poly.pdbx_strand_id
1 'polypeptide(L)'
;MTMERVDASLLRRNVQLAYLDLTTEEAVRRWGEPEITWDDLGPWNTFVFRLSDGTLAGLAREVENAPMPGYFLLAADEATGTPAGVDTAAALSAFLSEAELEESRVLERGAG
;
A
#
# COMPACT_ATOMS: atom_id res chain seq x y z
N MET A 1 9.88 1.13 15.32
CA MET A 1 8.54 1.74 15.38
C MET A 1 7.71 1.00 14.36
N THR A 2 6.43 0.77 14.66
CA THR A 2 5.53 -0.03 13.83
C THR A 2 4.53 0.90 13.16
N MET A 3 4.23 0.67 11.89
CA MET A 3 3.23 1.42 11.14
C MET A 3 1.84 1.31 11.79
N GLU A 4 1.04 2.36 11.67
CA GLU A 4 -0.32 2.43 12.22
C GLU A 4 -1.36 2.18 11.12
N ARG A 5 -2.33 1.30 11.37
CA ARG A 5 -3.50 1.11 10.51
C ARG A 5 -4.39 2.36 10.54
N VAL A 6 -4.69 2.96 9.38
CA VAL A 6 -5.56 4.14 9.27
C VAL A 6 -6.64 3.95 8.21
N ASP A 7 -7.62 4.85 8.23
CA ASP A 7 -8.77 4.85 7.32
C ASP A 7 -8.35 4.99 5.85
N ALA A 8 -8.92 4.15 4.98
CA ALA A 8 -8.54 4.11 3.57
C ALA A 8 -8.85 5.41 2.80
N SER A 9 -9.81 6.22 3.28
CA SER A 9 -10.19 7.49 2.65
C SER A 9 -9.11 8.59 2.71
N LEU A 10 -8.03 8.36 3.48
CA LEU A 10 -6.87 9.24 3.53
C LEU A 10 -5.98 9.12 2.29
N LEU A 11 -5.96 7.94 1.63
CA LEU A 11 -5.13 7.69 0.46
C LEU A 11 -5.84 8.08 -0.84
N ARG A 12 -6.02 9.39 -1.07
CA ARG A 12 -6.84 9.91 -2.19
C ARG A 12 -6.10 10.01 -3.51
N ARG A 13 -4.88 10.54 -3.48
CA ARG A 13 -3.98 10.62 -4.64
C ARG A 13 -2.68 9.96 -4.22
N ASN A 14 -2.23 9.03 -5.03
CA ASN A 14 -1.09 8.20 -4.69
C ASN A 14 -0.20 7.97 -5.91
N VAL A 15 1.02 7.51 -5.63
CA VAL A 15 1.95 6.99 -6.61
C VAL A 15 2.18 5.51 -6.31
N GLN A 16 2.29 4.69 -7.35
CA GLN A 16 2.65 3.29 -7.19
C GLN A 16 4.14 3.18 -6.85
N LEU A 17 4.44 2.53 -5.74
CA LEU A 17 5.81 2.23 -5.30
C LEU A 17 6.28 0.87 -5.81
N ALA A 18 5.41 -0.15 -5.74
CA ALA A 18 5.77 -1.52 -6.07
C ALA A 18 4.54 -2.40 -6.28
N TYR A 19 4.76 -3.61 -6.81
CA TYR A 19 3.85 -4.74 -6.72
C TYR A 19 4.47 -5.80 -5.82
N LEU A 20 3.73 -6.23 -4.80
CA LEU A 20 4.21 -7.15 -3.76
C LEU A 20 3.61 -8.54 -3.92
N ASP A 21 4.45 -9.56 -3.75
CA ASP A 21 4.03 -10.94 -3.52
C ASP A 21 3.40 -11.03 -2.13
N LEU A 22 2.07 -10.92 -2.08
CA LEU A 22 1.30 -10.96 -0.85
C LEU A 22 -0.11 -11.49 -1.15
N THR A 23 -0.52 -12.53 -0.45
CA THR A 23 -1.88 -13.07 -0.58
C THR A 23 -2.86 -12.31 0.32
N THR A 24 -4.14 -12.29 -0.05
CA THR A 24 -5.18 -11.69 0.81
C THR A 24 -5.29 -12.40 2.16
N GLU A 25 -5.18 -13.73 2.20
CA GLU A 25 -5.19 -14.49 3.46
C GLU A 25 -4.04 -14.06 4.39
N GLU A 26 -2.85 -13.89 3.83
CA GLU A 26 -1.69 -13.43 4.59
C GLU A 26 -1.86 -11.98 5.07
N ALA A 27 -2.34 -11.08 4.21
CA ALA A 27 -2.62 -9.69 4.59
C ALA A 27 -3.66 -9.63 5.71
N VAL A 28 -4.75 -10.41 5.60
CA VAL A 28 -5.82 -10.46 6.61
C VAL A 28 -5.32 -11.01 7.93
N ARG A 29 -4.50 -12.07 7.90
CA ARG A 29 -3.89 -12.62 9.11
C ARG A 29 -3.00 -11.62 9.85
N ARG A 30 -2.34 -10.72 9.09
CA ARG A 30 -1.42 -9.71 9.63
C ARG A 30 -2.16 -8.46 10.13
N TRP A 31 -3.14 -7.97 9.38
CA TRP A 31 -3.69 -6.62 9.56
C TRP A 31 -5.21 -6.56 9.69
N GLY A 32 -5.90 -7.71 9.70
CA GLY A 32 -7.36 -7.79 9.75
C GLY A 32 -8.02 -7.62 8.38
N GLU A 33 -9.34 -7.47 8.37
CA GLU A 33 -10.09 -7.33 7.11
C GLU A 33 -9.72 -6.02 6.38
N PRO A 34 -9.57 -6.05 5.03
CA PRO A 34 -9.39 -4.83 4.25
C PRO A 34 -10.66 -3.99 4.26
N GLU A 35 -10.50 -2.69 3.99
CA GLU A 35 -11.61 -1.86 3.57
C GLU A 35 -11.88 -2.07 2.08
N ILE A 36 -13.14 -1.97 1.66
CA ILE A 36 -13.49 -1.96 0.24
C ILE A 36 -13.56 -0.52 -0.23
N THR A 37 -12.59 -0.10 -1.06
CA THR A 37 -12.62 1.19 -1.74
C THR A 37 -13.06 1.02 -3.20
N TRP A 38 -13.41 2.13 -3.85
CA TRP A 38 -13.95 2.13 -5.20
C TRP A 38 -13.25 3.18 -6.06
N ASP A 39 -12.93 2.82 -7.28
CA ASP A 39 -12.55 3.74 -8.35
C ASP A 39 -13.32 3.40 -9.64
N ASP A 40 -12.94 4.02 -10.76
CA ASP A 40 -13.58 3.81 -12.07
C ASP A 40 -13.35 2.39 -12.63
N LEU A 41 -12.43 1.60 -12.04
CA LEU A 41 -12.11 0.23 -12.45
C LEU A 41 -12.87 -0.82 -11.62
N GLY A 42 -13.35 -0.47 -10.43
CA GLY A 42 -14.19 -1.35 -9.62
C GLY A 42 -13.88 -1.31 -8.11
N PRO A 43 -14.28 -2.36 -7.37
CA PRO A 43 -13.99 -2.49 -5.96
C PRO A 43 -12.56 -3.01 -5.69
N TRP A 44 -11.91 -2.44 -4.68
CA TRP A 44 -10.55 -2.78 -4.26
C TRP A 44 -10.50 -3.16 -2.78
N ASN A 45 -9.82 -4.27 -2.47
CA ASN A 45 -9.36 -4.55 -1.12
C ASN A 45 -8.21 -3.60 -0.79
N THR A 46 -8.40 -2.74 0.20
CA THR A 46 -7.47 -1.67 0.52
C THR A 46 -7.01 -1.71 1.96
N PHE A 47 -5.69 -1.68 2.12
CA PHE A 47 -5.04 -1.42 3.38
C PHE A 47 -4.24 -0.11 3.37
N VAL A 48 -4.65 0.94 4.09
CA VAL A 48 -3.80 2.10 4.38
C VAL A 48 -3.12 2.05 5.75
N PHE A 49 -1.85 2.47 5.77
CA PHE A 49 -1.01 2.60 6.95
C PHE A 49 -0.35 3.97 6.97
N ARG A 50 -0.18 4.52 8.17
CA ARG A 50 0.71 5.65 8.42
C ARG A 50 2.07 5.11 8.86
N LEU A 51 3.11 5.41 8.10
CA LEU A 51 4.50 5.08 8.43
C LEU A 51 5.04 6.04 9.49
N SER A 52 6.16 5.67 10.12
CA SER A 52 6.76 6.47 11.20
C SER A 52 7.26 7.87 10.76
N ASP A 53 7.48 8.07 9.46
CA ASP A 53 7.86 9.34 8.85
C ASP A 53 6.66 10.23 8.43
N GLY A 54 5.43 9.75 8.65
CA GLY A 54 4.20 10.44 8.22
C GLY A 54 3.78 10.14 6.78
N THR A 55 4.47 9.27 6.06
CA THR A 55 4.02 8.79 4.75
C THR A 55 2.80 7.89 4.91
N LEU A 56 1.79 8.06 4.05
CA LEU A 56 0.70 7.09 3.91
C LEU A 56 1.13 6.01 2.92
N ALA A 57 1.06 4.74 3.32
CA ALA A 57 1.30 3.58 2.50
C ALA A 57 0.00 2.79 2.31
N GLY A 58 -0.36 2.49 1.07
CA GLY A 58 -1.57 1.75 0.70
C GLY A 58 -1.26 0.43 0.03
N LEU A 59 -1.84 -0.68 0.48
CA LEU A 59 -1.93 -1.90 -0.30
C LEU A 59 -3.29 -1.96 -0.98
N ALA A 60 -3.31 -2.05 -2.31
CA ALA A 60 -4.54 -2.17 -3.08
C ALA A 60 -4.52 -3.40 -3.98
N ARG A 61 -5.61 -4.15 -3.98
CA ARG A 61 -5.84 -5.28 -4.90
C ARG A 61 -7.29 -5.26 -5.34
N GLU A 62 -7.52 -5.29 -6.64
CA GLU A 62 -8.86 -5.35 -7.20
C GLU A 62 -9.55 -6.68 -6.82
N VAL A 63 -10.85 -6.64 -6.52
CA VAL A 63 -11.57 -7.76 -5.89
C VAL A 63 -11.95 -8.85 -6.90
N GLU A 64 -12.42 -8.49 -8.09
CA GLU A 64 -13.13 -9.40 -8.99
C GLU A 64 -12.25 -10.01 -10.09
N ASN A 65 -11.24 -9.26 -10.54
CA ASN A 65 -10.42 -9.45 -11.73
C ASN A 65 -8.91 -9.25 -11.48
N ALA A 66 -8.42 -9.52 -10.26
CA ALA A 66 -6.99 -9.43 -9.96
C ALA A 66 -6.17 -10.32 -10.92
N PRO A 67 -5.25 -9.74 -11.72
CA PRO A 67 -4.56 -10.47 -12.79
C PRO A 67 -3.56 -11.51 -12.26
N MET A 68 -3.06 -11.32 -11.03
CA MET A 68 -2.19 -12.26 -10.34
C MET A 68 -2.31 -12.09 -8.81
N PRO A 69 -1.86 -13.06 -8.00
CA PRO A 69 -1.72 -12.86 -6.55
C PRO A 69 -0.79 -11.68 -6.27
N GLY A 70 -1.11 -10.87 -5.26
CA GLY A 70 -0.32 -9.71 -4.88
C GLY A 70 -1.13 -8.45 -4.62
N TYR A 71 -0.43 -7.40 -4.20
CA TYR A 71 -0.98 -6.08 -3.91
C TYR A 71 -0.09 -5.00 -4.52
N PHE A 72 -0.71 -3.96 -5.08
CA PHE A 72 -0.02 -2.72 -5.38
C PHE A 72 0.30 -2.01 -4.07
N LEU A 73 1.57 -1.66 -3.85
CA LEU A 73 1.97 -0.72 -2.83
C LEU A 73 1.93 0.69 -3.41
N LEU A 74 1.15 1.54 -2.77
CA LEU A 74 0.86 2.92 -3.14
C LEU A 74 1.38 3.83 -2.02
N ALA A 75 1.74 5.07 -2.34
CA ALA A 75 2.07 6.05 -1.32
C ALA A 75 1.57 7.46 -1.60
N ALA A 76 1.35 8.21 -0.52
CA ALA A 76 1.03 9.62 -0.52
C ALA A 76 1.64 10.30 0.71
N ASP A 77 1.94 11.60 0.61
CA ASP A 77 2.26 12.42 1.76
C ASP A 77 0.97 12.69 2.56
N GLU A 78 0.98 12.43 3.88
CA GLU A 78 -0.21 12.59 4.72
C GLU A 78 -0.67 14.05 4.81
N ALA A 79 0.28 14.99 4.92
CA ALA A 79 -0.03 16.39 5.15
C ALA A 79 -0.73 17.03 3.94
N THR A 80 -0.38 16.59 2.72
CA THR A 80 -0.93 17.10 1.48
C THR A 80 -1.98 16.19 0.86
N GLY A 81 -2.00 14.89 1.20
CA GLY A 81 -2.83 13.88 0.55
C GLY A 81 -2.47 13.68 -0.93
N THR A 82 -1.23 13.98 -1.31
CA THR A 82 -0.72 13.87 -2.69
C THR A 82 0.62 13.14 -2.72
N PRO A 83 1.04 12.55 -3.87
CA PRO A 83 2.36 11.94 -3.97
C PRO A 83 3.50 12.95 -4.12
N ALA A 84 3.20 14.26 -4.17
CA ALA A 84 4.21 15.27 -4.41
C ALA A 84 5.20 15.33 -3.24
N GLY A 85 6.49 15.09 -3.54
CA GLY A 85 7.55 15.08 -2.54
C GLY A 85 7.75 13.74 -1.82
N VAL A 86 6.96 12.70 -2.15
CA VAL A 86 7.21 11.34 -1.66
C VAL A 86 8.48 10.80 -2.33
N ASP A 87 9.52 10.52 -1.54
CA ASP A 87 10.66 9.72 -1.99
C ASP A 87 10.22 8.26 -2.08
N THR A 88 10.01 7.78 -3.31
CA THR A 88 9.46 6.45 -3.56
C THR A 88 10.37 5.32 -3.08
N ALA A 89 11.69 5.51 -3.13
CA ALA A 89 12.65 4.52 -2.66
C ALA A 89 12.68 4.46 -1.13
N ALA A 90 12.67 5.62 -0.47
CA ALA A 90 12.59 5.70 0.99
C ALA A 90 11.27 5.14 1.52
N ALA A 91 10.14 5.50 0.91
CA ALA A 91 8.82 5.03 1.31
C ALA A 91 8.66 3.51 1.14
N LEU A 92 9.17 2.93 0.05
CA LEU A 92 9.20 1.48 -0.14
C LEU A 92 10.04 0.79 0.94
N SER A 93 11.26 1.31 1.20
CA SER A 93 12.14 0.74 2.23
C SER A 93 11.54 0.84 3.63
N ALA A 94 10.89 1.96 3.95
CA ALA A 94 10.23 2.17 5.23
C ALA A 94 9.06 1.21 5.41
N PHE A 95 8.19 1.07 4.40
CA PHE A 95 7.08 0.12 4.44
C PHE A 95 7.57 -1.31 4.64
N LEU A 96 8.54 -1.78 3.86
CA LEU A 96 9.08 -3.15 4.00
C LEU A 96 9.65 -3.40 5.40
N SER A 97 10.41 -2.44 5.93
CA SER A 97 10.97 -2.52 7.28
C SER A 97 9.89 -2.55 8.36
N GLU A 98 8.88 -1.68 8.28
CA GLU A 98 7.83 -1.56 9.31
C GLU A 98 6.78 -2.68 9.21
N ALA A 99 6.58 -3.24 8.01
CA ALA A 99 5.71 -4.39 7.75
C ALA A 99 6.39 -5.75 8.01
N GLU A 100 7.68 -5.74 8.38
CA GLU A 100 8.52 -6.93 8.54
C GLU A 100 8.46 -7.84 7.29
N LEU A 101 8.62 -7.21 6.12
CA LEU A 101 8.65 -7.86 4.81
C LEU A 101 10.04 -7.75 4.18
N GLU A 102 10.51 -8.87 3.64
CA GLU A 102 11.78 -8.94 2.92
C GLU A 102 11.68 -8.28 1.54
N GLU A 103 12.79 -7.72 1.04
CA GLU A 103 12.84 -7.12 -0.31
C GLU A 103 12.55 -8.13 -1.44
N SER A 104 12.76 -9.42 -1.18
CA SER A 104 12.41 -10.51 -2.12
C SER A 104 10.91 -10.62 -2.42
N ARG A 105 10.06 -9.94 -1.64
CA ARG A 105 8.61 -9.85 -1.87
C ARG A 105 8.25 -8.80 -2.91
N VAL A 106 9.18 -7.95 -3.34
CA VAL A 106 8.97 -6.97 -4.40
C VAL A 106 9.06 -7.67 -5.76
N LEU A 107 7.93 -7.84 -6.42
CA LEU A 107 7.84 -8.45 -7.75
C LEU A 107 8.16 -7.44 -8.86
N GLU A 108 7.69 -6.20 -8.68
CA GLU A 108 7.93 -5.10 -9.61
C GLU A 108 8.04 -3.80 -8.82
N ARG A 109 8.92 -2.89 -9.26
CA ARG A 109 8.99 -1.52 -8.71
C ARG A 109 8.19 -0.59 -9.62
N GLY A 110 7.47 0.34 -9.01
CA GLY A 110 6.76 1.39 -9.74
C GLY A 110 7.71 2.24 -10.58
N ALA A 111 7.21 2.75 -11.70
CA ALA A 111 7.94 3.71 -12.51
C ALA A 111 8.04 5.04 -11.73
N GLY A 112 9.22 5.31 -11.18
CA GLY A 112 9.55 6.59 -10.56
C GLY A 112 9.72 7.72 -11.58
#